data_AF-A0ABD3NCZ8-F1
#
_entry.id   AF-A0ABD3NCZ8-F1
#
_cell.length_a   1.000
_cell.length_b   1.000
_cell.length_c   1.000
_cell.angle_alpha   90.00
_cell.angle_beta   90.00
_cell.angle_gamma   90.00
#
_symmetry.space_group_name_H-M   'P 1'
#
loop_
_entity.id
_entity.type
_entity.pdbx_description
1 polymer ?
#
loop_
_entity_poly.entity_id
_entity_poly.type
_entity_poly.pdbx_seq_one_letter_code
_entity_poly.pdbx_strand_id
1 'polypeptide(L)' 'MGDKKQYHQGHDPKSLALNLATSLLFMLPFGLYFDGENIKMYIAVVAACLLLSLVVPPVGWMRPHPYTDKPGNEPWTKSS' A
#
# COMPACT_ATOMS: atom_id res chain seq x y z
N MET A 1 31.42 12.44 -9.70
CA MET A 1 30.68 11.18 -9.95
C MET A 1 29.91 10.89 -8.67
N GLY A 2 28.60 11.18 -8.65
CA GLY A 2 27.80 11.02 -7.43
C GLY A 2 27.62 9.55 -7.09
N ASP A 3 27.86 9.18 -5.85
CA ASP A 3 27.65 7.83 -5.32
C ASP A 3 26.23 7.36 -5.64
N LYS A 4 26.11 6.36 -6.50
CA LYS A 4 24.85 5.67 -6.76
C LYS A 4 24.57 4.78 -5.54
N LYS A 5 23.94 5.33 -4.51
CA LYS A 5 23.39 4.55 -3.39
C LYS A 5 22.52 3.43 -3.98
N GLN A 6 22.88 2.18 -3.76
CA GLN A 6 22.06 1.02 -4.13
C GLN A 6 20.74 1.13 -3.38
N TYR A 7 19.70 1.59 -4.06
CA TYR A 7 18.35 1.57 -3.51
C TYR A 7 17.90 0.12 -3.41
N HIS A 8 17.72 -0.38 -2.19
CA HIS A 8 17.01 -1.63 -1.95
C HIS A 8 15.55 -1.44 -2.33
N GLN A 9 15.28 -1.64 -3.62
CA GLN A 9 13.96 -1.62 -4.21
C GLN A 9 13.26 -2.92 -3.78
N GLY A 10 12.20 -2.83 -2.96
CA GLY A 10 11.23 -3.92 -2.88
C GLY A 10 10.54 -4.22 -1.55
N HIS A 11 10.96 -3.69 -0.41
CA HIS A 11 10.36 -4.06 0.89
C HIS A 11 9.90 -2.84 1.71
N ASP A 12 8.94 -2.08 1.18
CA ASP A 12 8.18 -1.11 1.99
C ASP A 12 6.80 -1.69 2.39
N PRO A 13 6.43 -1.67 3.69
CA PRO A 13 5.16 -2.21 4.16
C PRO A 13 3.95 -1.54 3.53
N LYS A 14 4.10 -0.28 3.14
CA LYS A 14 3.06 0.45 2.43
C LYS A 14 2.78 -0.15 1.07
N SER A 15 3.79 -0.42 0.24
CA SER A 15 3.57 -1.11 -1.04
C SER A 15 2.96 -2.49 -0.83
N LEU A 16 3.34 -3.22 0.23
CA LEU A 16 2.69 -4.49 0.57
C LEU A 16 1.19 -4.30 0.88
N ALA A 17 0.85 -3.34 1.74
CA ALA A 17 -0.53 -3.03 2.11
C ALA A 17 -1.37 -2.54 0.92
N LEU A 18 -0.81 -1.68 0.08
CA LEU A 18 -1.45 -1.18 -1.15
C LEU A 18 -1.67 -2.30 -2.17
N ASN A 19 -0.69 -3.17 -2.37
CA ASN A 19 -0.82 -4.31 -3.27
C ASN A 19 -1.88 -5.30 -2.77
N LEU A 20 -1.93 -5.55 -1.45
CA LEU A 20 -2.96 -6.41 -0.86
C LEU A 20 -4.36 -5.80 -1.03
N ALA A 21 -4.54 -4.52 -0.69
CA ALA A 21 -5.82 -3.83 -0.78
C ALA A 21 -6.33 -3.76 -2.23
N THR A 22 -5.45 -3.46 -3.19
CA THR A 22 -5.80 -3.45 -4.61
C THR A 22 -6.10 -4.84 -5.14
N SER A 23 -5.38 -5.87 -4.71
CA SER A 23 -5.70 -7.27 -5.08
C SER A 23 -7.09 -7.69 -4.59
N LEU A 24 -7.45 -7.34 -3.35
CA LEU A 24 -8.80 -7.60 -2.82
C LEU A 24 -9.88 -6.82 -3.59
N LEU A 25 -9.59 -5.58 -3.98
CA LEU A 25 -10.49 -4.78 -4.81
C LEU A 25 -10.72 -5.42 -6.20
N PHE A 26 -9.68 -6.00 -6.82
CA PHE A 26 -9.82 -6.74 -8.07
C PHE A 26 -10.63 -8.04 -7.91
N MET A 27 -10.55 -8.69 -6.76
CA MET A 27 -11.30 -9.91 -6.46
C MET A 27 -12.75 -9.65 -6.01
N LEU A 28 -13.06 -8.44 -5.55
CA LEU A 28 -14.38 -8.04 -5.09
C LEU A 28 -15.54 -8.40 -6.04
N PRO A 29 -15.51 -8.12 -7.36
CA PRO A 29 -16.62 -8.48 -8.25
C PRO A 29 -16.89 -9.99 -8.29
N PHE A 30 -15.86 -10.83 -8.15
CA PHE A 30 -16.04 -12.28 -8.05
C PHE A 30 -16.71 -12.67 -6.74
N GLY A 31 -16.28 -12.09 -5.62
CA GLY A 31 -16.92 -12.32 -4.31
C GLY A 31 -18.40 -11.91 -4.30
N LEU A 32 -18.72 -10.75 -4.88
CA LEU A 32 -20.09 -10.26 -5.01
C LEU A 32 -20.95 -11.09 -5.95
N TYR A 33 -20.35 -11.72 -6.97
CA TYR A 33 -21.05 -12.59 -7.90
C TYR A 33 -21.42 -13.94 -7.29
N PHE A 34 -20.51 -14.55 -6.51
CA PHE A 34 -20.73 -15.87 -5.89
C PHE A 34 -21.52 -15.80 -4.58
N ASP A 35 -21.39 -14.73 -3.81
CA ASP A 35 -22.07 -14.56 -2.52
C ASP A 35 -22.65 -13.14 -2.38
N GLY A 36 -23.86 -12.99 -2.89
CA GLY A 36 -24.63 -11.74 -2.85
C GLY A 36 -25.25 -11.41 -1.49
N GLU A 37 -25.25 -12.33 -0.52
CA GLU A 37 -25.82 -12.08 0.80
C GLU A 37 -24.84 -11.27 1.67
N ASN A 38 -23.54 -11.50 1.47
CA ASN A 38 -22.47 -10.88 2.25
C ASN A 38 -21.83 -9.65 1.59
N ILE A 39 -22.49 -9.04 0.60
CA ILE A 39 -22.00 -7.86 -0.16
C ILE A 39 -21.42 -6.77 0.75
N LYS A 40 -22.16 -6.40 1.80
CA LYS A 40 -21.75 -5.34 2.74
C LYS A 40 -20.45 -5.68 3.46
N MET A 41 -20.26 -6.95 3.83
CA MET A 41 -19.05 -7.43 4.51
C MET A 41 -17.85 -7.38 3.58
N TYR A 42 -17.99 -7.83 2.32
CA TYR A 42 -16.89 -7.80 1.36
C TYR A 42 -16.44 -6.37 1.03
N ILE A 43 -17.40 -5.46 0.81
CA ILE A 43 -17.10 -4.05 0.60
C ILE A 43 -16.42 -3.45 1.84
N ALA A 44 -16.90 -3.78 3.04
CA ALA A 44 -16.30 -3.28 4.29
C ALA A 44 -14.85 -3.76 4.47
N VAL A 45 -14.56 -5.03 4.16
CA VAL A 45 -13.20 -5.58 4.24
C VAL A 45 -12.27 -4.88 3.25
N VAL A 46 -12.68 -4.71 2.00
CA VAL A 46 -11.87 -4.01 0.99
C VAL A 46 -11.63 -2.56 1.39
N ALA A 47 -12.66 -1.86 1.86
CA ALA A 47 -12.55 -0.49 2.34
C ALA A 47 -11.62 -0.38 3.56
N ALA A 48 -11.73 -1.31 4.52
CA ALA A 48 -10.85 -1.36 5.68
C ALA A 48 -9.39 -1.58 5.29
N CYS A 49 -9.11 -2.51 4.37
CA CYS A 49 -7.75 -2.72 3.84
C CYS A 49 -7.19 -1.48 3.14
N LEU A 50 -8.02 -0.76 2.38
CA LEU A 50 -7.66 0.50 1.74
C LEU A 50 -7.33 1.59 2.77
N LEU A 51 -8.14 1.74 3.82
CA LEU A 51 -7.89 2.69 4.90
C LEU A 51 -6.60 2.34 5.67
N LEU A 52 -6.38 1.05 5.95
CA LEU A 52 -5.15 0.59 6.59
C LEU A 52 -3.91 0.95 5.74
N SER A 53 -4.00 0.86 4.42
CA SER A 53 -2.89 1.24 3.54
C SER A 53 -2.49 2.73 3.62
N LEU A 54 -3.40 3.60 4.09
CA LEU A 54 -3.13 5.02 4.29
C LEU A 54 -2.44 5.31 5.65
N VAL A 55 -2.64 4.43 6.63
CA VAL A 55 -2.09 4.57 7.98
C VAL A 55 -0.74 3.86 8.10
N VAL A 56 -0.49 2.82 7.28
CA VAL A 56 0.79 2.11 7.26
C VAL A 56 1.94 3.06 6.88
N PRO A 57 3.05 3.08 7.64
CA PRO A 57 4.20 3.90 7.32
C PRO A 57 4.78 3.63 5.92
N PRO A 58 5.13 4.67 5.15
CA PRO A 58 4.97 6.09 5.45
C PRO A 58 3.50 6.55 5.40
N VAL A 59 3.05 7.32 6.40
CA VAL A 59 1.64 7.71 6.53
C VAL A 59 1.20 8.62 5.37
N GLY A 60 -0.03 8.42 4.88
CA GLY A 60 -0.67 9.24 3.87
C GLY A 60 -0.92 8.48 2.56
N TRP A 61 -1.05 9.22 1.46
CA TRP A 61 -1.42 8.68 0.14
C TRP A 61 -0.21 8.55 -0.80
N MET A 62 0.88 9.25 -0.50
CA MET A 62 2.09 9.21 -1.32
C MET A 62 2.82 7.89 -1.12
N ARG A 63 3.25 7.29 -2.22
CA ARG A 63 4.18 6.16 -2.17
C ARG A 63 5.56 6.67 -1.78
N PRO A 64 6.32 5.95 -0.94
CA PRO A 64 7.69 6.32 -0.66
C PRO A 64 8.48 6.40 -1.96
N HIS A 65 9.22 7.49 -2.13
CA HIS A 65 10.00 7.75 -3.34
C HIS A 65 11.41 8.22 -2.99
N PRO A 66 12.46 7.64 -3.60
CA PRO A 66 13.85 7.91 -3.22
C PRO A 66 14.27 9.38 -3.36
N TYR A 67 13.65 10.09 -4.30
CA TYR A 67 13.92 11.51 -4.60
C TYR A 67 12.89 12.46 -3.96
N THR A 68 12.17 12.03 -2.92
CA THR A 68 11.24 12.93 -2.22
C THR A 68 11.98 13.73 -1.16
N ASP A 69 11.78 15.04 -1.14
CA ASP A 69 12.31 15.94 -0.10
C ASP A 69 11.39 16.02 1.13
N LYS A 70 10.28 15.27 1.14
CA LYS A 70 9.32 15.29 2.24
C LYS A 70 9.82 14.42 3.40
N PRO A 71 10.03 14.99 4.60
CA PRO A 71 10.43 14.22 5.76
C PRO A 71 9.37 13.16 6.08
N GLY A 72 9.81 11.90 6.22
CA GLY A 72 8.92 10.77 6.52
C GLY A 72 8.25 10.10 5.31
N ASN A 73 8.45 10.57 4.08
CA ASN A 73 8.03 9.86 2.86
C ASN A 73 9.21 9.13 2.18
N GLU A 74 10.35 9.06 2.86
CA GLU A 74 11.52 8.36 2.38
C GLU A 74 11.36 6.84 2.52
N PRO A 75 11.98 6.04 1.63
CA PRO A 75 12.08 4.60 1.84
C PRO A 75 12.78 4.30 3.18
N TRP A 76 12.31 3.28 3.90
CA TRP A 76 12.82 2.93 5.24
C TRP A 76 14.34 2.67 5.29
N THR A 77 14.96 2.39 4.15
CA THR A 77 16.39 2.12 4.01
C THR A 77 17.29 3.35 3.93
N LYS A 78 16.76 4.58 4.06
CA LYS A 78 17.59 5.81 4.09
C LYS A 78 18.18 6.14 5.47
N SER A 79 17.81 5.46 6.57
CA SER A 79 18.42 5.67 7.89
C SER A 79 19.63 4.77 8.10
N SER A 80 20.78 5.15 7.54
CA SER A 80 22.11 4.65 7.91
C SER A 80 23.13 5.76 7.66
#